data_AF-A0A560WXC5-F1
#
_entry.id   AF-A0A560WXC5-F1
#
_cell.length_a   1.000
_cell.length_b   1.000
_cell.length_c   1.000
_cell.angle_alpha   90.00
_cell.angle_beta   90.00
_cell.angle_gamma   90.00
#
_symmetry.space_group_name_H-M   'P 1'
#
loop_
_entity.id
_entity.type
_entity.pdbx_description
1 polymer ?
#
loop_
_entity_poly.entity_id
_entity_poly.type
_entity_poly.pdbx_seq_one_letter_code
_entity_poly.pdbx_strand_id
1 'polypeptide(L)'
;MAGSPSEEEIMAAIEAAGYLMEQEVATQLERRGLHVRTNVAFQDSEEGKSREIDVTAITRVAVDETEKVGALVEVECKNTANPFVFIARPKNEADRRRTPEEFVFPYEYKMSKDLGGGRSAYRSYSPFNHLGFDKVFDAHVKPWKAVQFCRIDRQGRGWHANHGGLYDAIFYPMAKALNARRKERPKPTRAEDWHYIWLYFPLVVTSGDLFLIDASAEATRPEPVDHVSFQRELKSAKLSGSFMVTFVRQQALESFMADVVDPLSTLCRDLIENRLAFMREKDLPWVD
;
A
#
# COMPACT_ATOMS: atom_id res chain seq x y z
N MET A 1 27.26 15.73 -38.53
CA MET A 1 27.15 14.48 -37.77
C MET A 1 26.93 14.87 -36.32
N ALA A 2 25.82 14.47 -35.70
CA ALA A 2 25.65 14.70 -34.26
C ALA A 2 26.73 13.87 -33.55
N GLY A 3 27.49 14.49 -32.64
CA GLY A 3 28.48 13.79 -31.84
C GLY A 3 27.81 12.74 -30.96
N SER A 4 28.45 11.60 -30.75
CA SER A 4 28.02 10.64 -29.74
C SER A 4 28.11 11.28 -28.34
N PRO A 5 27.17 10.99 -27.43
CA PRO A 5 27.22 11.52 -26.08
C PRO A 5 28.46 11.00 -25.33
N SER A 6 29.02 11.83 -24.47
CA SER A 6 30.08 11.44 -23.53
C SER A 6 29.56 10.53 -22.43
N GLU A 7 30.46 9.86 -21.71
CA GLU A 7 30.12 9.01 -20.56
C GLU A 7 29.38 9.79 -19.46
N GLU A 8 29.84 11.00 -19.15
CA GLU A 8 29.20 11.87 -18.15
C GLU A 8 27.77 12.27 -18.56
N GLU A 9 27.56 12.59 -19.84
CA GLU A 9 26.22 12.91 -20.36
C GLU A 9 25.29 11.70 -20.33
N ILE A 10 25.81 10.50 -20.62
CA ILE A 10 25.05 9.25 -20.50
C ILE A 10 24.64 9.02 -19.04
N MET A 11 25.59 9.11 -18.10
CA MET A 11 25.33 8.86 -16.68
C MET A 11 24.32 9.87 -16.12
N ALA A 12 24.48 11.16 -16.41
CA ALA A 12 23.54 12.18 -15.97
C ALA A 12 22.13 11.95 -16.55
N ALA A 13 22.02 11.50 -17.80
CA ALA A 13 20.73 11.18 -18.42
C ALA A 13 20.07 9.95 -17.77
N ILE A 14 20.85 8.92 -17.44
CA ILE A 14 20.37 7.69 -16.78
C ILE A 14 19.91 7.98 -15.34
N GLU A 15 20.66 8.80 -14.60
CA GLU A 15 20.27 9.25 -13.25
C GLU A 15 18.99 10.09 -13.29
N ALA A 16 18.90 11.04 -14.24
CA ALA A 16 17.71 11.86 -14.40
C ALA A 16 16.46 11.06 -14.82
N ALA A 17 16.65 9.96 -15.55
CA ALA A 17 15.57 9.04 -15.93
C ALA A 17 15.09 8.17 -14.75
N GLY A 18 15.89 8.01 -13.70
CA GLY A 18 15.54 7.21 -12.52
C GLY A 18 15.80 5.70 -12.65
N TYR A 19 16.37 5.23 -13.77
CA TYR A 19 16.56 3.79 -14.01
C TYR A 19 17.46 3.11 -12.97
N LEU A 20 18.49 3.79 -12.47
CA LEU A 20 19.36 3.21 -11.43
C LEU A 20 18.63 3.04 -10.11
N MET A 21 17.79 4.01 -9.75
CA MET A 21 16.96 3.94 -8.54
C MET A 21 16.01 2.73 -8.58
N GLU A 22 15.44 2.40 -9.75
CA GLU A 22 14.63 1.19 -9.94
C GLU A 22 15.40 -0.09 -9.64
N GLN A 23 16.62 -0.21 -10.16
CA GLN A 23 17.45 -1.38 -9.90
C GLN A 23 17.92 -1.44 -8.44
N GLU A 24 18.18 -0.30 -7.80
CA GLU A 24 18.56 -0.23 -6.39
C GLU A 24 17.41 -0.62 -5.47
N VAL A 25 16.18 -0.17 -5.75
CA VAL A 25 14.96 -0.59 -5.03
C VAL A 25 14.73 -2.09 -5.20
N ALA A 26 14.83 -2.60 -6.43
CA ALA A 26 14.72 -4.03 -6.70
C ALA A 26 15.75 -4.84 -5.89
N THR A 27 17.01 -4.43 -5.93
CA THR A 27 18.12 -5.08 -5.20
C THR A 27 17.88 -5.08 -3.68
N GLN A 28 17.34 -3.99 -3.11
CA GLN A 28 17.01 -3.93 -1.68
C GLN A 28 15.94 -4.97 -1.31
N LEU A 29 14.87 -5.07 -2.12
CA LEU A 29 13.79 -6.03 -1.89
C LEU A 29 14.25 -7.49 -2.10
N GLU A 30 15.10 -7.75 -3.09
CA GLU A 30 15.70 -9.08 -3.31
C GLU A 30 16.59 -9.53 -2.16
N ARG A 31 17.38 -8.61 -1.58
CA ARG A 31 18.23 -8.92 -0.39
C ARG A 31 17.40 -9.34 0.82
N ARG A 32 16.15 -8.89 0.90
CA ARG A 32 15.18 -9.34 1.90
C ARG A 32 14.47 -10.65 1.55
N GLY A 33 14.84 -11.29 0.43
CA GLY A 33 14.32 -12.57 -0.01
C GLY A 33 12.97 -12.50 -0.73
N LEU A 34 12.54 -11.32 -1.17
CA LEU A 34 11.35 -11.18 -2.00
C LEU A 34 11.67 -11.61 -3.44
N HIS A 35 10.70 -12.21 -4.12
CA HIS A 35 10.79 -12.44 -5.56
C HIS A 35 10.45 -11.14 -6.29
N VAL A 36 11.42 -10.56 -6.96
CA VAL A 36 11.31 -9.24 -7.60
C VAL A 36 11.19 -9.37 -9.11
N ARG A 37 10.37 -8.50 -9.70
CA ARG A 37 10.26 -8.26 -11.13
C ARG A 37 10.26 -6.76 -11.38
N THR A 38 11.08 -6.31 -12.31
CA THR A 38 11.11 -4.91 -12.77
C THR A 38 10.29 -4.76 -14.05
N ASN A 39 9.87 -3.53 -14.34
CA ASN A 39 9.21 -3.13 -15.58
C ASN A 39 7.96 -3.97 -15.90
N VAL A 40 7.10 -4.12 -14.90
CA VAL A 40 5.95 -5.03 -14.98
C VAL A 40 4.79 -4.35 -15.69
N ALA A 41 4.52 -4.82 -16.91
CA ALA A 41 3.36 -4.40 -17.68
C ALA A 41 2.04 -4.91 -17.07
N PHE A 42 1.00 -4.07 -17.13
CA PHE A 42 -0.38 -4.42 -16.83
C PHE A 42 -1.34 -3.70 -17.77
N GLN A 43 -2.52 -4.26 -17.98
CA GLN A 43 -3.54 -3.63 -18.82
C GLN A 43 -4.37 -2.62 -18.02
N ASP A 44 -4.41 -1.38 -18.48
CA ASP A 44 -5.30 -0.36 -17.93
C ASP A 44 -6.75 -0.73 -18.23
N SER A 45 -7.53 -0.98 -17.17
CA SER A 45 -8.95 -1.34 -17.29
C SER A 45 -9.83 -0.26 -17.94
N GLU A 46 -9.39 1.01 -17.94
CA GLU A 46 -10.12 2.12 -18.56
C GLU A 46 -9.87 2.22 -20.05
N GLU A 47 -8.59 2.38 -20.43
CA GLU A 47 -8.15 2.67 -21.79
C GLU A 47 -7.79 1.42 -22.61
N GLY A 48 -7.64 0.26 -21.96
CA GLY A 48 -7.17 -0.98 -22.58
C GLY A 48 -5.68 -0.97 -22.94
N LYS A 49 -4.96 0.12 -22.64
CA LYS A 49 -3.53 0.31 -22.94
C LYS A 49 -2.65 -0.43 -21.94
N SER A 50 -1.46 -0.83 -22.40
CA SER A 50 -0.40 -1.31 -21.50
C SER A 50 0.15 -0.14 -20.69
N ARG A 51 0.26 -0.33 -19.38
CA ARG A 51 0.95 0.55 -18.42
C ARG A 51 1.95 -0.27 -17.64
N GLU A 52 2.83 0.41 -16.90
CA GLU A 52 3.95 -0.21 -16.22
C GLU A 52 4.00 0.18 -14.75
N ILE A 53 4.41 -0.79 -13.92
CA ILE A 53 4.90 -0.57 -12.57
C ILE A 53 6.38 -0.88 -12.57
N ASP A 54 7.17 0.05 -12.02
CA ASP A 54 8.62 0.05 -12.13
C ASP A 54 9.22 -1.18 -11.40
N VAL A 55 8.73 -1.50 -10.19
CA VAL A 55 9.12 -2.71 -9.44
C VAL A 55 7.91 -3.38 -8.78
N THR A 56 7.80 -4.69 -8.90
CA THR A 56 6.90 -5.52 -8.08
C THR A 56 7.73 -6.55 -7.31
N ALA A 57 7.42 -6.76 -6.05
CA ALA A 57 8.09 -7.75 -5.21
C ALA A 57 7.07 -8.53 -4.40
N ILE A 58 7.17 -9.85 -4.38
CA ILE A 58 6.24 -10.71 -3.65
C ILE A 58 6.98 -11.72 -2.78
N THR A 59 6.44 -11.98 -1.60
CA THR A 59 6.91 -13.07 -0.74
C THR A 59 5.74 -13.83 -0.12
N ARG A 60 5.95 -15.14 0.08
CA ARG A 60 5.06 -16.00 0.84
C ARG A 60 5.52 -15.99 2.29
N VAL A 61 4.67 -15.45 3.16
CA VAL A 61 5.00 -15.22 4.57
C VAL A 61 4.78 -16.46 5.43
N ALA A 62 3.69 -17.19 5.15
CA ALA A 62 3.30 -18.41 5.84
C ALA A 62 2.37 -19.24 4.95
N VAL A 63 2.35 -20.56 5.20
CA VAL A 63 1.52 -21.51 4.46
C VAL A 63 1.18 -22.72 5.33
N ASP A 64 -0.08 -23.12 5.28
CA ASP A 64 -0.56 -24.42 5.75
C ASP A 64 -1.08 -25.20 4.54
N GLU A 65 -0.32 -26.22 4.14
CA GLU A 65 -0.63 -27.07 2.99
C GLU A 65 -1.82 -28.01 3.22
N THR A 66 -2.04 -28.42 4.47
CA THR A 66 -3.14 -29.33 4.84
C THR A 66 -4.46 -28.58 4.82
N GLU A 67 -4.45 -27.38 5.40
CA GLU A 67 -5.63 -26.55 5.54
C GLU A 67 -5.84 -25.60 4.35
N LYS A 68 -4.90 -25.62 3.38
CA LYS A 68 -4.91 -24.80 2.16
C LYS A 68 -5.08 -23.31 2.46
N VAL A 69 -4.32 -22.82 3.43
CA VAL A 69 -4.30 -21.40 3.80
C VAL A 69 -2.90 -20.83 3.63
N GLY A 70 -2.77 -19.62 3.08
CA GLY A 70 -1.48 -18.94 2.97
C GLY A 70 -1.56 -17.45 3.24
N ALA A 71 -0.40 -16.83 3.43
CA ALA A 71 -0.25 -15.39 3.49
C ALA A 71 0.81 -14.90 2.49
N LEU A 72 0.46 -13.87 1.72
CA LEU A 72 1.36 -13.20 0.80
C LEU A 72 1.46 -11.71 1.12
N VAL A 73 2.66 -11.18 0.92
CA VAL A 73 2.95 -9.74 0.94
C VAL A 73 3.45 -9.37 -0.45
N GLU A 74 2.84 -8.35 -1.03
CA GLU A 74 3.19 -7.81 -2.34
C GLU A 74 3.46 -6.33 -2.23
N VAL A 75 4.62 -5.90 -2.69
CA VAL A 75 5.07 -4.51 -2.73
C VAL A 75 5.11 -4.08 -4.19
N GLU A 76 4.43 -2.98 -4.51
CA GLU A 76 4.45 -2.38 -5.84
C GLU A 76 5.09 -1.00 -5.72
N CYS A 77 6.22 -0.75 -6.37
CA CYS A 77 6.92 0.52 -6.29
C CYS A 77 6.78 1.31 -7.59
N LYS A 78 6.45 2.59 -7.43
CA LYS A 78 6.69 3.62 -8.44
C LYS A 78 7.79 4.56 -7.96
N ASN A 79 8.77 4.83 -8.81
CA ASN A 79 9.92 5.63 -8.45
C ASN A 79 9.79 7.08 -8.91
N THR A 80 10.42 7.97 -8.15
CA THR A 80 10.46 9.39 -8.47
C THR A 80 11.62 10.08 -7.76
N ALA A 81 12.17 11.16 -8.34
CA ALA A 81 13.23 11.95 -7.70
C ALA A 81 12.70 13.20 -6.96
N ASN A 82 11.37 13.37 -6.94
CA ASN A 82 10.76 14.61 -6.49
C ASN A 82 10.64 14.67 -4.96
N PRO A 83 10.91 15.84 -4.34
CA PRO A 83 10.58 16.05 -2.94
C PRO A 83 9.08 16.27 -2.78
N PHE A 84 8.48 15.70 -1.73
CA PHE A 84 7.06 15.85 -1.42
C PHE A 84 6.84 16.42 -0.04
N VAL A 85 5.81 17.25 0.08
CA VAL A 85 5.32 17.78 1.35
C VAL A 85 3.89 17.31 1.54
N PHE A 86 3.63 16.69 2.68
CA PHE A 86 2.32 16.20 3.09
C PHE A 86 1.74 17.12 4.17
N ILE A 87 0.44 17.40 4.07
CA ILE A 87 -0.31 18.12 5.10
C ILE A 87 -1.10 17.08 5.89
N ALA A 88 -0.87 17.02 7.19
CA ALA A 88 -1.50 16.09 8.11
C ALA A 88 -2.48 16.76 9.06
N ARG A 89 -3.43 15.97 9.56
CA ARG A 89 -4.37 16.34 10.63
C ARG A 89 -4.60 15.13 11.56
N PRO A 90 -5.05 15.35 12.81
CA PRO A 90 -5.46 14.27 13.70
C PRO A 90 -6.57 13.41 13.07
N LYS A 91 -6.51 12.10 13.33
CA LYS A 91 -7.56 11.16 12.95
C LYS A 91 -8.78 11.32 13.85
N ASN A 92 -9.96 11.21 13.25
CA ASN A 92 -11.21 11.09 13.98
C ASN A 92 -11.61 9.60 14.16
N GLU A 93 -12.73 9.35 14.81
CA GLU A 93 -13.23 7.98 15.01
C GLU A 93 -13.54 7.25 13.69
N ALA A 94 -14.05 7.96 12.69
CA ALA A 94 -14.36 7.36 11.39
C ALA A 94 -13.09 6.85 10.70
N ASP A 95 -11.98 7.58 10.82
CA ASP A 95 -10.68 7.15 10.28
C ASP A 95 -10.18 5.87 10.93
N ARG A 96 -10.39 5.73 12.24
CA ARG A 96 -10.01 4.53 13.02
C ARG A 96 -10.89 3.32 12.75
N ARG A 97 -12.02 3.48 12.05
CA ARG A 97 -12.88 2.37 11.62
C ARG A 97 -12.61 1.94 10.18
N ARG A 98 -11.76 2.66 9.44
CA ARG A 98 -11.44 2.32 8.05
C ARG A 98 -10.53 1.10 7.99
N THR A 99 -10.88 0.20 7.06
CA THR A 99 -10.06 -0.95 6.68
C THR A 99 -9.38 -0.64 5.34
N PRO A 100 -8.07 -0.91 5.19
CA PRO A 100 -7.38 -0.79 3.90
C PRO A 100 -8.00 -1.70 2.86
N GLU A 101 -8.32 -1.18 1.66
CA GLU A 101 -8.82 -1.99 0.55
C GLU A 101 -7.72 -2.85 -0.09
N GLU A 102 -6.48 -2.48 0.18
CA GLU A 102 -5.24 -3.16 -0.19
C GLU A 102 -5.05 -4.46 0.59
N PHE A 103 -5.78 -4.71 1.68
CA PHE A 103 -5.64 -5.94 2.45
C PHE A 103 -6.82 -6.85 2.19
N VAL A 104 -6.53 -8.04 1.67
CA VAL A 104 -7.54 -9.06 1.40
C VAL A 104 -7.38 -10.19 2.40
N PHE A 105 -8.52 -10.62 2.93
CA PHE A 105 -8.60 -11.66 3.93
C PHE A 105 -9.33 -12.90 3.38
N PRO A 106 -9.01 -14.09 3.90
CA PRO A 106 -9.52 -15.35 3.38
C PRO A 106 -11.01 -15.57 3.66
N TYR A 107 -11.56 -14.89 4.67
CA TYR A 107 -12.90 -15.10 5.19
C TYR A 107 -13.60 -13.78 5.51
N GLU A 108 -14.92 -13.82 5.41
CA GLU A 108 -15.81 -12.79 5.95
C GLU A 108 -16.27 -13.19 7.35
N TYR A 109 -16.38 -12.21 8.24
CA TYR A 109 -16.83 -12.41 9.60
C TYR A 109 -18.17 -11.70 9.80
N LYS A 110 -19.05 -12.31 10.58
CA LYS A 110 -20.35 -11.75 10.90
C LYS A 110 -20.61 -11.89 12.40
N MET A 111 -21.17 -10.85 12.99
CA MET A 111 -21.74 -10.90 14.33
C MET A 111 -23.21 -11.26 14.22
N SER A 112 -23.69 -12.16 15.07
CA SER A 112 -25.10 -12.56 15.09
C SER A 112 -25.72 -12.39 16.49
N LYS A 113 -26.99 -11.99 16.52
CA LYS A 113 -27.80 -11.83 17.73
C LYS A 113 -29.17 -12.44 17.52
N ASP A 114 -29.57 -13.37 18.39
CA ASP A 114 -30.95 -13.86 18.44
C ASP A 114 -31.85 -12.77 19.04
N LEU A 115 -32.93 -12.43 18.35
CA LEU A 115 -33.93 -11.45 18.77
C LEU A 115 -35.19 -12.11 19.35
N GLY A 116 -35.19 -13.44 19.46
CA GLY A 116 -36.33 -14.23 19.89
C GLY A 116 -37.40 -14.39 18.82
N GLY A 117 -38.19 -15.46 18.94
CA GLY A 117 -39.27 -15.77 18.00
C GLY A 117 -38.78 -16.16 16.61
N GLY A 118 -37.59 -16.76 16.51
CA GLY A 118 -36.99 -17.19 15.24
C GLY A 118 -36.37 -16.06 14.41
N ARG A 119 -36.20 -14.86 14.97
CA ARG A 119 -35.59 -13.71 14.31
C ARG A 119 -34.14 -13.55 14.74
N SER A 120 -33.25 -13.29 13.79
CA SER A 120 -31.85 -12.96 14.07
C SER A 120 -31.46 -11.65 13.40
N ALA A 121 -30.58 -10.91 14.06
CA ALA A 121 -29.84 -9.81 13.46
C ALA A 121 -28.43 -10.29 13.12
N TYR A 122 -27.90 -9.82 11.99
CA TYR A 122 -26.51 -10.01 11.64
C TYR A 122 -25.89 -8.69 11.15
N ARG A 123 -24.59 -8.52 11.40
CA ARG A 123 -23.80 -7.45 10.78
C ARG A 123 -22.43 -7.99 10.40
N SER A 124 -21.89 -7.55 9.26
CA SER A 124 -20.52 -7.85 8.87
C SER A 124 -19.55 -7.20 9.84
N TYR A 125 -18.47 -7.91 10.16
CA TYR A 125 -17.40 -7.42 11.01
C TYR A 125 -16.09 -7.48 10.24
N SER A 126 -15.28 -6.42 10.31
CA SER A 126 -14.09 -6.31 9.49
C SER A 126 -13.05 -7.37 9.89
N PRO A 127 -12.58 -8.20 8.93
CA PRO A 127 -11.43 -9.08 9.16
C PRO A 127 -10.22 -8.35 9.71
N PHE A 128 -9.98 -7.12 9.26
CA PHE A 128 -8.84 -6.30 9.65
C PHE A 128 -8.83 -6.00 11.15
N ASN A 129 -9.99 -5.68 11.73
CA ASN A 129 -10.14 -5.47 13.17
C ASN A 129 -10.17 -6.79 13.94
N HIS A 130 -10.92 -7.78 13.44
CA HIS A 130 -11.05 -9.08 14.11
C HIS A 130 -9.70 -9.78 14.29
N LEU A 131 -8.90 -9.81 13.22
CA LEU A 131 -7.62 -10.48 13.19
C LEU A 131 -6.48 -9.64 13.79
N GLY A 132 -6.77 -8.41 14.24
CA GLY A 132 -5.85 -7.54 14.97
C GLY A 132 -4.87 -6.73 14.11
N PHE A 133 -5.10 -6.63 12.80
CA PHE A 133 -4.27 -5.85 11.88
C PHE A 133 -4.36 -4.35 12.18
N ASP A 134 -5.50 -3.88 12.68
CA ASP A 134 -5.72 -2.52 13.14
C ASP A 134 -4.79 -2.08 14.27
N LYS A 135 -4.30 -3.03 15.07
CA LYS A 135 -3.41 -2.77 16.21
C LYS A 135 -1.93 -2.69 15.84
N VAL A 136 -1.56 -3.17 14.64
CA VAL A 136 -0.16 -3.28 14.22
C VAL A 136 0.13 -2.50 12.94
N PHE A 137 -0.87 -2.21 12.10
CA PHE A 137 -0.63 -1.50 10.86
C PHE A 137 -0.32 -0.02 11.12
N ASP A 138 0.91 0.40 10.82
CA ASP A 138 1.46 1.75 11.08
C ASP A 138 0.48 2.88 10.68
N ALA A 139 -0.02 2.84 9.44
CA ALA A 139 -0.92 3.87 8.93
C ALA A 139 -2.28 3.87 9.64
N HIS A 140 -2.65 2.82 10.36
CA HIS A 140 -3.85 2.77 11.19
C HIS A 140 -3.57 3.29 12.61
N VAL A 141 -2.49 2.83 13.25
CA VAL A 141 -2.15 3.18 14.65
C VAL A 141 -1.69 4.62 14.85
N LYS A 142 -1.07 5.24 13.83
CA LYS A 142 -0.64 6.65 13.90
C LYS A 142 -1.82 7.57 14.26
N PRO A 143 -1.66 8.55 15.17
CA PRO A 143 -2.76 9.42 15.60
C PRO A 143 -3.20 10.44 14.55
N TRP A 144 -2.42 10.59 13.47
CA TRP A 144 -2.63 11.53 12.38
C TRP A 144 -2.84 10.83 11.05
N LYS A 145 -3.34 11.56 10.06
CA LYS A 145 -3.43 11.14 8.66
C LYS A 145 -3.00 12.29 7.74
N ALA A 146 -2.35 11.96 6.63
CA ALA A 146 -2.14 12.92 5.56
C ALA A 146 -3.46 13.15 4.80
N VAL A 147 -3.77 14.41 4.50
CA VAL A 147 -5.02 14.82 3.83
C VAL A 147 -4.77 15.56 2.52
N GLN A 148 -3.59 16.14 2.36
CA GLN A 148 -3.12 16.73 1.10
C GLN A 148 -1.63 16.45 0.92
N PHE A 149 -1.15 16.52 -0.31
CA PHE A 149 0.27 16.52 -0.60
C PHE A 149 0.56 17.34 -1.86
N CYS A 150 1.78 17.83 -1.97
CA CYS A 150 2.29 18.51 -3.15
C CYS A 150 3.76 18.18 -3.37
N ARG A 151 4.22 18.42 -4.59
CA ARG A 151 5.64 18.46 -4.92
C ARG A 151 6.15 19.89 -4.78
N ILE A 152 7.40 20.06 -4.38
CA ILE A 152 8.05 21.36 -4.35
C ILE A 152 8.93 21.53 -5.59
N ASP A 153 8.51 22.41 -6.50
CA ASP A 153 9.18 22.68 -7.76
C ASP A 153 9.98 23.98 -7.72
N ARG A 154 11.11 24.02 -8.44
CA ARG A 154 11.79 25.29 -8.73
C ARG A 154 10.94 26.11 -9.70
N GLN A 155 10.70 27.37 -9.35
CA GLN A 155 10.05 28.34 -10.23
C GLN A 155 10.87 29.65 -10.26
N GLY A 156 11.67 29.82 -11.32
CA GLY A 156 12.62 30.92 -11.42
C GLY A 156 13.66 30.88 -10.29
N ARG A 157 13.69 31.93 -9.46
CA ARG A 157 14.57 32.00 -8.27
C ARG A 157 13.93 31.42 -7.01
N GLY A 158 12.63 31.14 -7.02
CA GLY A 158 11.86 30.67 -5.87
C GLY A 158 11.50 29.19 -5.93
N TRP A 159 10.63 28.81 -5.01
CA TRP A 159 10.03 27.48 -4.91
C TRP A 159 8.50 27.60 -4.94
N HIS A 160 7.84 26.64 -5.56
CA HIS A 160 6.39 26.61 -5.71
C HIS A 160 5.84 25.24 -5.35
N ALA A 161 4.73 25.22 -4.60
CA ALA A 161 4.00 24.01 -4.29
C ALA A 161 3.12 23.61 -5.47
N ASN A 162 3.48 22.53 -6.15
CA ASN A 162 2.78 22.01 -7.31
C ASN A 162 1.93 20.80 -6.94
N HIS A 163 0.63 20.89 -7.19
CA HIS A 163 -0.33 19.78 -7.03
C HIS A 163 -0.88 19.28 -8.37
N GLY A 164 -0.52 19.92 -9.49
CA GLY A 164 -1.02 19.62 -10.83
C GLY A 164 -0.46 18.30 -11.36
N GLY A 165 -1.34 17.43 -11.88
CA GLY A 165 -0.96 16.17 -12.54
C GLY A 165 -0.39 15.07 -11.63
N LEU A 166 -0.13 15.33 -10.35
CA LEU A 166 0.42 14.31 -9.42
C LEU A 166 -0.50 13.10 -9.28
N TYR A 167 -1.81 13.31 -9.30
CA TYR A 167 -2.76 12.22 -9.18
C TYR A 167 -2.81 11.34 -10.42
N ASP A 168 -2.72 11.93 -11.60
CA ASP A 168 -2.70 11.21 -12.88
C ASP A 168 -1.37 10.48 -13.09
N ALA A 169 -0.27 11.06 -12.57
CA ALA A 169 1.07 10.49 -12.67
C ALA A 169 1.38 9.41 -11.63
N ILE A 170 0.74 9.48 -10.46
CA ILE A 170 1.05 8.60 -9.31
C ILE A 170 -0.18 7.77 -8.90
N PHE A 171 -1.25 8.42 -8.45
CA PHE A 171 -2.39 7.72 -7.82
C PHE A 171 -3.16 6.82 -8.77
N TYR A 172 -3.55 7.33 -9.94
CA TYR A 172 -4.30 6.53 -10.90
C TYR A 172 -3.50 5.31 -11.39
N PRO A 173 -2.21 5.44 -11.78
CA PRO A 173 -1.38 4.28 -12.11
C PRO A 173 -1.33 3.22 -11.01
N MET A 174 -1.04 3.62 -9.76
CA MET A 174 -0.97 2.69 -8.63
C MET A 174 -2.31 2.01 -8.34
N ALA A 175 -3.40 2.78 -8.32
CA ALA A 175 -4.74 2.23 -8.08
C ALA A 175 -5.20 1.28 -9.19
N LYS A 176 -4.85 1.57 -10.45
CA LYS A 176 -5.13 0.70 -11.61
C LYS A 176 -4.29 -0.58 -11.55
N ALA A 177 -3.01 -0.49 -11.19
CA ALA A 177 -2.12 -1.64 -11.02
C ALA A 177 -2.65 -2.57 -9.91
N LEU A 178 -2.93 -2.03 -8.73
CA LEU A 178 -3.53 -2.77 -7.62
C LEU A 178 -4.83 -3.47 -8.04
N ASN A 179 -5.72 -2.78 -8.75
CA ASN A 179 -6.98 -3.37 -9.20
C ASN A 179 -6.74 -4.51 -10.23
N ALA A 180 -5.77 -4.35 -11.14
CA ALA A 180 -5.38 -5.41 -12.06
C ALA A 180 -4.85 -6.64 -11.31
N ARG A 181 -3.94 -6.43 -10.35
CA ARG A 181 -3.34 -7.50 -9.53
C ARG A 181 -4.36 -8.22 -8.66
N ARG A 182 -5.28 -7.48 -8.03
CA ARG A 182 -6.40 -8.06 -7.26
C ARG A 182 -7.32 -8.93 -8.12
N LYS A 183 -7.46 -8.65 -9.42
CA LYS A 183 -8.25 -9.47 -10.35
C LYS A 183 -7.53 -10.75 -10.79
N GLU A 184 -6.20 -10.71 -10.88
CA GLU A 184 -5.37 -11.87 -11.21
C GLU A 184 -5.22 -12.86 -10.05
N ARG A 185 -5.51 -12.41 -8.81
CA ARG A 185 -5.49 -13.28 -7.64
C ARG A 185 -6.44 -14.49 -7.80
N PRO A 186 -5.99 -15.71 -7.45
CA PRO A 186 -6.87 -16.86 -7.33
C PRO A 186 -8.05 -16.58 -6.38
N LYS A 187 -9.27 -16.84 -6.84
CA LYS A 187 -10.47 -16.76 -6.01
C LYS A 187 -10.90 -18.18 -5.66
N PRO A 188 -11.03 -18.53 -4.36
CA PRO A 188 -11.54 -19.84 -3.99
C PRO A 188 -12.98 -19.97 -4.50
N THR A 189 -13.22 -21.02 -5.28
CA THR A 189 -14.54 -21.41 -5.80
C THR A 189 -15.11 -22.60 -5.06
N ARG A 190 -14.26 -23.38 -4.39
CA ARG A 190 -14.59 -24.58 -3.63
C ARG A 190 -13.97 -24.52 -2.24
N ALA A 191 -14.40 -25.41 -1.35
CA ALA A 191 -13.95 -25.44 0.04
C ALA A 191 -12.50 -25.93 0.17
N GLU A 192 -12.03 -26.73 -0.79
CA GLU A 192 -10.66 -27.25 -0.88
C GLU A 192 -9.67 -26.31 -1.57
N ASP A 193 -10.16 -25.18 -2.12
CA ASP A 193 -9.30 -24.21 -2.78
C ASP A 193 -8.46 -23.44 -1.76
N TRP A 194 -7.35 -22.87 -2.23
CA TRP A 194 -6.51 -22.05 -1.39
C TRP A 194 -7.20 -20.76 -0.94
N HIS A 195 -7.10 -20.49 0.36
CA HIS A 195 -7.55 -19.25 0.99
C HIS A 195 -6.33 -18.41 1.39
N TYR A 196 -6.31 -17.14 0.99
CA TYR A 196 -5.16 -16.27 1.22
C TYR A 196 -5.48 -15.04 2.05
N ILE A 197 -4.61 -14.73 3.01
CA ILE A 197 -4.36 -13.33 3.39
C ILE A 197 -3.42 -12.76 2.33
N TRP A 198 -3.79 -11.63 1.73
CA TRP A 198 -2.96 -10.95 0.74
C TRP A 198 -2.85 -9.48 1.09
N LEU A 199 -1.64 -9.06 1.45
CA LEU A 199 -1.36 -7.68 1.84
C LEU A 199 -0.62 -6.98 0.69
N TYR A 200 -1.30 -6.06 0.03
CA TYR A 200 -0.68 -5.22 -1.01
C TYR A 200 -0.15 -3.93 -0.37
N PHE A 201 1.07 -3.54 -0.74
CA PHE A 201 1.71 -2.28 -0.33
C PHE A 201 2.06 -1.47 -1.58
N PRO A 202 1.14 -0.61 -2.06
CA PRO A 202 1.43 0.36 -3.11
C PRO A 202 2.38 1.43 -2.55
N LEU A 203 3.63 1.41 -3.00
CA LEU A 203 4.68 2.32 -2.60
C LEU A 203 5.03 3.31 -3.72
N VAL A 204 5.29 4.54 -3.32
CA VAL A 204 6.04 5.50 -4.13
C VAL A 204 7.38 5.67 -3.46
N VAL A 205 8.42 5.08 -4.04
CA VAL A 205 9.77 5.27 -3.51
C VAL A 205 10.33 6.54 -4.12
N THR A 206 10.86 7.44 -3.29
CA THR A 206 11.47 8.69 -3.76
C THR A 206 12.92 8.82 -3.31
N SER A 207 13.80 9.26 -4.20
CA SER A 207 15.16 9.70 -3.79
C SER A 207 15.14 11.13 -3.21
N GLY A 208 14.05 11.87 -3.42
CA GLY A 208 13.83 13.19 -2.83
C GLY A 208 13.39 13.13 -1.37
N ASP A 209 13.44 14.28 -0.69
CA ASP A 209 13.03 14.39 0.69
C ASP A 209 11.50 14.35 0.85
N LEU A 210 11.06 13.75 1.95
CA LEU A 210 9.66 13.76 2.38
C LEU A 210 9.52 14.63 3.62
N PHE A 211 8.51 15.50 3.61
CA PHE A 211 8.16 16.34 4.75
C PHE A 211 6.69 16.16 5.14
N LEU A 212 6.41 16.29 6.43
CA LEU A 212 5.07 16.32 7.00
C LEU A 212 4.86 17.67 7.69
N ILE A 213 3.71 18.30 7.45
CA ILE A 213 3.26 19.50 8.16
C ILE A 213 1.99 19.13 8.93
N ASP A 214 2.02 19.22 10.25
CA ASP A 214 0.81 19.11 11.07
C ASP A 214 0.02 20.43 10.99
N ALA A 215 -1.12 20.42 10.30
CA ALA A 215 -1.97 21.60 10.16
C ALA A 215 -2.77 21.94 11.43
N SER A 216 -2.69 21.12 12.48
CA SER A 216 -3.33 21.38 13.78
C SER A 216 -2.40 22.00 14.82
N ALA A 217 -1.09 22.06 14.55
CA ALA A 217 -0.11 22.66 15.43
C ALA A 217 -0.24 24.19 15.46
N GLU A 218 0.02 24.80 16.64
CA GLU A 218 -0.01 26.25 16.82
C GLU A 218 1.03 26.98 15.95
N ALA A 219 2.22 26.38 15.81
CA ALA A 219 3.27 26.82 14.90
C ALA A 219 3.58 25.72 13.89
N THR A 220 3.07 25.87 12.67
CA THR A 220 3.23 24.89 11.60
C THR A 220 4.64 24.96 11.00
N ARG A 221 5.31 23.81 10.89
CA ARG A 221 6.62 23.68 10.26
C ARG A 221 6.72 22.35 9.51
N PRO A 222 7.49 22.28 8.40
CA PRO A 222 7.79 21.02 7.75
C PRO A 222 8.76 20.21 8.61
N GLU A 223 8.40 18.97 8.91
CA GLU A 223 9.25 18.01 9.61
C GLU A 223 9.66 16.90 8.65
N PRO A 224 10.96 16.56 8.53
CA PRO A 224 11.39 15.47 7.67
C PRO A 224 10.85 14.14 8.21
N VAL A 225 10.42 13.28 7.30
CA VAL A 225 9.88 11.96 7.60
C VAL A 225 10.42 10.92 6.64
N ASP A 226 10.50 9.68 7.08
CA ASP A 226 10.99 8.58 6.23
C ASP A 226 9.90 8.00 5.32
N HIS A 227 8.66 8.02 5.79
CA HIS A 227 7.51 7.60 5.01
C HIS A 227 6.20 8.29 5.42
N VAL A 228 5.26 8.38 4.48
CA VAL A 228 3.91 8.89 4.71
C VAL A 228 2.89 8.08 3.90
N SER A 229 1.91 7.48 4.58
CA SER A 229 0.75 6.89 3.91
C SER A 229 -0.30 7.96 3.62
N PHE A 230 -0.77 7.98 2.37
CA PHE A 230 -1.79 8.90 1.90
C PHE A 230 -2.93 8.12 1.25
N GLN A 231 -4.15 8.37 1.72
CA GLN A 231 -5.35 7.70 1.25
C GLN A 231 -6.22 8.68 0.45
N ARG A 232 -6.69 8.24 -0.70
CA ARG A 232 -7.61 9.00 -1.55
C ARG A 232 -8.77 8.16 -2.03
N GLU A 233 -9.96 8.76 -2.01
CA GLU A 233 -11.11 8.22 -2.71
C GLU A 233 -11.00 8.59 -4.19
N LEU A 234 -11.00 7.58 -5.07
CA LEU A 234 -11.06 7.77 -6.51
C LEU A 234 -12.46 7.38 -6.98
N LYS A 235 -13.01 8.20 -7.90
CA LYS A 235 -14.29 7.94 -8.56
C LYS A 235 -14.15 8.19 -10.05
N SER A 236 -14.21 7.12 -10.81
CA SER A 236 -14.34 7.13 -12.27
C SER A 236 -15.38 6.08 -12.69
N ALA A 237 -15.64 5.99 -13.99
CA ALA A 237 -16.61 5.02 -14.53
C ALA A 237 -16.22 3.56 -14.25
N LYS A 238 -14.93 3.24 -14.10
CA LYS A 238 -14.43 1.86 -13.95
C LYS A 238 -13.54 1.64 -12.72
N LEU A 239 -13.13 2.71 -12.04
CA LEU A 239 -12.34 2.68 -10.83
C LEU A 239 -13.04 3.49 -9.74
N SER A 240 -13.54 2.82 -8.73
CA SER A 240 -14.15 3.44 -7.56
C SER A 240 -13.65 2.73 -6.31
N GLY A 241 -13.36 3.49 -5.27
CA GLY A 241 -12.86 2.96 -4.01
C GLY A 241 -11.92 3.92 -3.32
N SER A 242 -11.49 3.53 -2.13
CA SER A 242 -10.44 4.24 -1.41
C SER A 242 -9.12 3.53 -1.56
N PHE A 243 -8.14 4.26 -2.08
CA PHE A 243 -6.80 3.74 -2.37
C PHE A 243 -5.78 4.44 -1.49
N MET A 244 -4.94 3.64 -0.85
CA MET A 244 -3.82 4.08 -0.04
C MET A 244 -2.52 3.82 -0.78
N VAL A 245 -1.68 4.86 -0.84
CA VAL A 245 -0.33 4.78 -1.38
C VAL A 245 0.61 5.31 -0.31
N THR A 246 1.71 4.59 -0.06
CA THR A 246 2.72 5.02 0.90
C THR A 246 3.95 5.54 0.20
N PHE A 247 4.32 6.78 0.49
CA PHE A 247 5.54 7.39 0.00
C PHE A 247 6.66 7.04 0.95
N VAL A 248 7.79 6.55 0.43
CA VAL A 248 8.94 6.10 1.22
C VAL A 248 10.19 6.69 0.63
N ARG A 249 11.06 7.27 1.46
CA ARG A 249 12.40 7.68 1.00
C ARG A 249 13.20 6.44 0.65
N GLN A 250 13.91 6.46 -0.47
CA GLN A 250 14.67 5.32 -0.96
C GLN A 250 15.64 4.76 0.10
N GLN A 251 16.35 5.64 0.79
CA GLN A 251 17.26 5.27 1.87
C GLN A 251 16.58 4.66 3.11
N ALA A 252 15.27 4.86 3.26
CA ALA A 252 14.46 4.35 4.36
C ALA A 252 13.57 3.16 3.94
N LEU A 253 13.75 2.62 2.73
CA LEU A 253 12.97 1.47 2.28
C LEU A 253 13.20 0.26 3.19
N GLU A 254 14.46 -0.01 3.55
CA GLU A 254 14.81 -1.12 4.45
C GLU A 254 14.13 -1.01 5.82
N SER A 255 14.18 0.18 6.44
CA SER A 255 13.51 0.41 7.74
C SER A 255 11.99 0.40 7.59
N PHE A 256 11.43 0.92 6.51
CA PHE A 256 10.00 0.81 6.22
C PHE A 256 9.54 -0.67 6.15
N MET A 257 10.30 -1.53 5.47
CA MET A 257 9.99 -2.95 5.42
C MET A 257 10.03 -3.57 6.83
N ALA A 258 11.06 -3.26 7.62
CA ALA A 258 11.21 -3.77 8.98
C ALA A 258 10.12 -3.27 9.95
N ASP A 259 9.73 -2.00 9.86
CA ASP A 259 8.88 -1.34 10.86
C ASP A 259 7.38 -1.41 10.50
N VAL A 260 7.05 -1.58 9.21
CA VAL A 260 5.65 -1.54 8.73
C VAL A 260 5.22 -2.89 8.16
N VAL A 261 6.07 -3.54 7.37
CA VAL A 261 5.69 -4.75 6.62
C VAL A 261 5.95 -6.02 7.44
N ASP A 262 7.10 -6.13 8.11
CA ASP A 262 7.46 -7.30 8.91
C ASP A 262 6.51 -7.55 10.10
N PRO A 263 5.99 -6.54 10.84
CA PRO A 263 5.03 -6.79 11.92
C PRO A 263 3.72 -7.41 11.42
N LEU A 264 3.25 -6.95 10.26
CA LEU A 264 2.09 -7.54 9.59
C LEU A 264 2.38 -8.95 9.08
N SER A 265 3.57 -9.18 8.56
CA SER A 265 4.02 -10.52 8.15
C SER A 265 4.07 -11.48 9.34
N THR A 266 4.59 -11.00 10.47
CA THR A 266 4.62 -11.76 11.73
C THR A 266 3.21 -12.11 12.21
N LEU A 267 2.27 -11.16 12.16
CA LEU A 267 0.87 -11.41 12.49
C LEU A 267 0.23 -12.45 11.55
N CYS A 268 0.44 -12.34 10.24
CA CYS A 268 -0.01 -13.34 9.28
C CYS A 268 0.51 -14.74 9.60
N ARG A 269 1.79 -14.86 9.94
CA ARG A 269 2.41 -16.12 10.32
C ARG A 269 1.78 -16.72 11.57
N ASP A 270 1.65 -15.92 12.63
CA ASP A 270 1.01 -16.36 13.88
C ASP A 270 -0.43 -16.83 13.66
N LEU A 271 -1.20 -16.11 12.83
CA LEU A 271 -2.57 -16.48 12.51
C LEU A 271 -2.68 -17.84 11.80
N ILE A 272 -1.75 -18.15 10.90
CA ILE A 272 -1.76 -19.39 10.14
C ILE A 272 -1.17 -20.55 10.95
N GLU A 273 -0.02 -20.34 11.61
CA GLU A 273 0.72 -21.41 12.27
C GLU A 273 0.18 -21.74 13.68
N ASN A 274 -0.32 -20.74 14.42
CA ASN A 274 -0.68 -20.91 15.83
C ASN A 274 -2.17 -20.65 16.14
N ARG A 275 -2.87 -19.89 15.31
CA ARG A 275 -4.23 -19.40 15.59
C ARG A 275 -5.22 -19.66 14.46
N LEU A 276 -5.00 -20.72 13.70
CA LEU A 276 -5.83 -21.03 12.54
C LEU A 276 -7.31 -21.24 12.88
N ALA A 277 -7.59 -21.92 14.00
CA ALA A 277 -8.96 -22.14 14.48
C ALA A 277 -9.69 -20.81 14.76
N PHE A 278 -9.00 -19.85 15.39
CA PHE A 278 -9.52 -18.50 15.62
C PHE A 278 -9.79 -17.77 14.31
N MET A 279 -8.86 -17.82 13.34
CA MET A 279 -9.07 -17.20 12.03
C MET A 279 -10.25 -17.83 11.27
N ARG A 280 -10.61 -19.09 11.54
CA ARG A 280 -11.77 -19.76 10.93
C ARG A 280 -13.09 -19.50 11.65
N GLU A 281 -13.08 -18.83 12.79
CA GLU A 281 -14.28 -18.49 13.56
C GLU A 281 -15.03 -17.32 12.90
N LYS A 282 -15.89 -17.63 11.93
CA LYS A 282 -16.61 -16.62 11.12
C LYS A 282 -17.83 -16.03 11.82
N ASP A 283 -18.39 -16.78 12.78
CA ASP A 283 -19.59 -16.42 13.55
C ASP A 283 -19.17 -15.86 14.91
N LEU A 284 -19.18 -14.54 15.02
CA LEU A 284 -18.71 -13.82 16.20
C LEU A 284 -19.86 -13.46 17.15
N PRO A 285 -19.61 -13.39 18.47
CA PRO A 285 -20.59 -12.89 19.42
C PRO A 285 -20.93 -11.43 19.12
N TRP A 286 -22.20 -11.06 19.33
CA TRP A 286 -22.63 -9.67 19.21
C TRP A 286 -22.01 -8.80 20.29
N VAL A 287 -21.41 -7.68 19.89
CA VAL A 287 -20.90 -6.64 20.78
C VAL A 287 -21.63 -5.35 20.45
N ASP A 288 -22.24 -4.69 21.44
CA ASP A 288 -23.01 -3.46 21.20
C ASP A 288 -22.10 -2.27 20.83
#